data_AF-A0A160IKD2-F1
#
_entry.id   AF-A0A160IKD2-F1
#
_cell.length_a   1.000
_cell.length_b   1.000
_cell.length_c   1.000
_cell.angle_alpha   90.00
_cell.angle_beta   90.00
_cell.angle_gamma   90.00
#
_symmetry.space_group_name_H-M   'P 1'
#
loop_
_entity.id
_entity.type
_entity.pdbx_description
1 polymer ?
#
loop_
_entity_poly.entity_id
_entity_poly.type
_entity_poly.pdbx_seq_one_letter_code
_entity_poly.pdbx_strand_id
1 'polypeptide(L)'
;MKHFISCIVTVFLLLVINFVVANLLGVAFIDTSLFVGLIFALTIRFFTSKGGLSSNMVRMQAQAMTGIKVEEEKATFKPSYPYYTAVIYTLVSFISIFVYYKDYFI
;
A
#
# COMPACT_ATOMS: atom_id res chain seq x y z
N MET A 1 10.83 18.34 -7.97
CA MET A 1 10.81 18.54 -6.50
C MET A 1 9.58 17.91 -5.82
N LYS A 2 8.34 18.20 -6.24
CA LYS A 2 7.12 17.68 -5.58
C LYS A 2 7.01 16.15 -5.50
N HIS A 3 7.39 15.43 -6.56
CA HIS A 3 7.36 13.95 -6.58
C HIS A 3 8.44 13.29 -5.70
N PHE A 4 9.62 13.91 -5.62
CA PHE A 4 10.73 13.38 -4.82
C PHE A 4 10.46 13.51 -3.32
N ILE A 5 9.89 14.65 -2.90
CA ILE A 5 9.42 14.87 -1.52
C ILE A 5 8.37 13.82 -1.15
N SER A 6 7.43 13.52 -2.06
CA SER A 6 6.41 12.50 -1.81
C SER A 6 7.00 11.12 -1.58
N CYS A 7 8.05 10.72 -2.32
CA CYS A 7 8.75 9.45 -2.08
C CYS A 7 9.42 9.44 -0.70
N ILE A 8 10.16 10.49 -0.34
CA ILE A 8 10.86 10.57 0.95
C ILE A 8 9.87 10.46 2.12
N VAL A 9 8.76 11.21 2.04
CA VAL A 9 7.71 11.17 3.07
C VAL A 9 7.09 9.78 3.17
N THR A 10 6.90 9.09 2.04
CA THR A 10 6.36 7.72 2.02
C THR A 10 7.30 6.72 2.67
N VAL A 11 8.61 6.80 2.36
CA VAL A 11 9.62 5.95 3.02
C VAL A 11 9.64 6.21 4.53
N PHE A 12 9.65 7.48 4.92
CA PHE A 12 9.65 7.85 6.33
C PHE A 12 8.42 7.30 7.07
N LEU A 13 7.22 7.45 6.49
CA LEU A 13 5.99 6.89 7.01
C LEU A 13 6.05 5.37 7.16
N LEU A 14 6.56 4.66 6.14
CA LEU A 14 6.71 3.20 6.18
C LEU A 14 7.64 2.77 7.31
N LEU A 15 8.77 3.45 7.49
CA LEU A 15 9.72 3.13 8.57
C LEU A 15 9.13 3.40 9.96
N VAL A 16 8.47 4.54 10.14
CA VAL A 16 7.84 4.90 11.43
C VAL A 16 6.73 3.91 11.76
N ILE A 17 5.86 3.60 10.80
CA ILE A 17 4.74 2.67 11.03
C ILE A 17 5.26 1.26 11.28
N ASN A 18 6.24 0.78 10.51
CA ASN A 18 6.81 -0.54 10.77
C ASN A 18 7.49 -0.62 12.14
N PHE A 19 8.16 0.45 12.56
CA PHE A 19 8.75 0.53 13.90
C PHE A 19 7.67 0.45 14.99
N VAL A 20 6.59 1.23 14.86
CA VAL A 20 5.47 1.19 15.82
C VAL A 20 4.84 -0.20 15.86
N VAL A 21 4.54 -0.79 14.70
CA VAL A 21 3.93 -2.13 14.60
C VAL A 21 4.83 -3.21 15.22
N ALA A 22 6.13 -3.18 14.94
CA ALA A 22 7.10 -4.10 15.52
C ALA A 22 7.15 -4.00 17.06
N ASN A 23 7.18 -2.77 17.60
CA ASN A 23 7.19 -2.54 19.06
C ASN A 23 5.88 -3.00 19.72
N LEU A 24 4.73 -2.78 19.09
CA LEU A 24 3.44 -3.23 19.62
C LEU A 24 3.33 -4.76 19.66
N LEU A 25 3.92 -5.44 18.69
CA LEU A 25 3.93 -6.90 18.60
C LEU A 25 5.08 -7.56 19.37
N GLY A 26 6.07 -6.78 19.84
CA GLY A 26 7.26 -7.29 20.51
C GLY A 26 8.16 -8.16 19.62
N VAL A 27 8.10 -7.97 18.30
CA VAL A 27 8.85 -8.75 17.30
C VAL A 27 9.94 -7.90 16.63
N ALA A 28 10.84 -8.53 15.89
CA ALA A 28 11.87 -7.81 15.18
C ALA A 28 11.26 -6.97 14.04
N PHE A 29 11.87 -5.82 13.77
CA PHE A 29 11.44 -4.92 12.69
C PHE A 29 11.38 -5.63 11.32
N ILE A 30 12.30 -6.57 11.09
CA ILE A 30 12.40 -7.33 9.84
C ILE A 30 11.16 -8.22 9.62
N ASP A 31 10.57 -8.76 10.69
CA ASP A 31 9.47 -9.73 10.63
C ASP A 31 8.18 -9.06 10.15
N THR A 32 7.97 -7.80 10.54
CA THR A 32 6.77 -7.03 10.17
C THR A 32 6.96 -6.24 8.88
N SER A 33 8.22 -6.00 8.47
CA SER A 33 8.56 -5.11 7.35
C SER A 33 7.86 -5.49 6.04
N LEU A 34 7.82 -6.78 5.70
CA LEU A 34 7.15 -7.26 4.50
C LEU A 34 5.63 -7.02 4.54
N PHE A 35 4.99 -7.35 5.66
CA PHE A 35 3.54 -7.20 5.81
C PHE A 35 3.14 -5.73 5.79
N VAL A 36 3.89 -4.87 6.48
CA VAL A 36 3.64 -3.42 6.48
C VAL A 36 3.80 -2.84 5.08
N GLY A 37 4.86 -3.23 4.36
CA GLY A 37 5.07 -2.81 2.98
C GLY A 37 3.93 -3.22 2.04
N LEU A 38 3.48 -4.48 2.14
CA LEU A 38 2.43 -5.03 1.30
C LEU A 38 1.07 -4.36 1.59
N ILE A 39 0.73 -4.18 2.86
CA ILE A 39 -0.50 -3.47 3.27
C ILE A 39 -0.47 -2.05 2.72
N PHE A 40 0.63 -1.32 2.89
CA PHE A 40 0.75 0.05 2.37
C PHE A 40 0.64 0.12 0.85
N ALA A 41 1.29 -0.80 0.12
CA ALA A 41 1.19 -0.85 -1.34
C ALA A 41 -0.26 -1.07 -1.79
N LEU A 42 -1.00 -1.96 -1.12
CA LEU A 42 -2.43 -2.19 -1.39
C LEU A 42 -3.29 -0.97 -1.04
N THR A 43 -3.04 -0.33 0.09
CA THR A 43 -3.75 0.89 0.50
C THR A 43 -3.54 2.02 -0.51
N ILE A 44 -2.29 2.29 -0.89
CA ILE A 44 -1.98 3.32 -1.89
C ILE A 44 -2.64 2.98 -3.23
N ARG A 45 -2.59 1.70 -3.65
CA ARG A 45 -3.24 1.26 -4.88
C ARG A 45 -4.74 1.52 -4.85
N PHE A 46 -5.39 1.19 -3.74
CA PHE A 46 -6.83 1.41 -3.54
C PHE A 46 -7.21 2.89 -3.66
N PHE A 47 -6.46 3.78 -3.00
CA PHE A 47 -6.70 5.23 -3.07
C PHE A 47 -6.34 5.85 -4.43
N THR A 48 -5.42 5.23 -5.18
CA THR A 48 -4.97 5.77 -6.48
C THR A 48 -5.77 5.19 -7.66
N SER A 49 -6.51 4.10 -7.46
CA SER A 49 -7.39 3.54 -8.50
C SER A 49 -8.67 4.36 -8.66
N LYS A 50 -9.09 4.57 -9.92
CA LYS A 50 -10.41 5.11 -10.27
C LYS A 50 -11.30 3.99 -10.77
N GLY A 51 -12.56 3.98 -10.33
CA GLY A 51 -13.45 2.84 -10.55
C GLY A 51 -13.01 1.60 -9.78
N GLY A 52 -13.93 0.65 -9.56
CA GLY A 52 -13.67 -0.55 -8.76
C GLY A 52 -14.87 -0.90 -7.88
N LEU A 53 -14.76 -1.98 -7.09
CA LEU A 53 -15.89 -2.52 -6.32
C LEU A 53 -16.53 -1.48 -5.39
N SER A 54 -15.73 -0.74 -4.63
CA SER A 54 -16.23 0.29 -3.70
C SER A 54 -16.93 1.43 -4.43
N SER A 55 -16.31 2.00 -5.48
CA SER A 55 -16.91 3.04 -6.31
C SER A 55 -18.19 2.56 -6.99
N ASN A 56 -18.23 1.30 -7.43
CA ASN A 56 -19.39 0.70 -8.08
C ASN A 56 -20.56 0.50 -7.08
N MET A 57 -20.28 0.08 -5.84
CA MET A 57 -21.29 -0.06 -4.79
C MET A 57 -21.96 1.28 -4.46
N VAL A 58 -21.15 2.33 -4.25
CA VAL A 58 -21.67 3.68 -4.00
C VAL A 58 -22.49 4.18 -5.19
N ARG A 59 -22.03 3.92 -6.42
CA ARG A 59 -22.76 4.27 -7.63
C ARG A 59 -24.11 3.54 -7.72
N MET A 60 -24.15 2.23 -7.51
CA MET A 60 -25.39 1.46 -7.51
C MET A 60 -26.37 1.97 -6.45
N GLN A 61 -25.87 2.32 -5.27
CA GLN A 61 -26.68 2.91 -4.21
C GLN A 61 -27.25 4.28 -4.61
N ALA A 62 -26.43 5.16 -5.21
CA ALA A 62 -26.88 6.46 -5.69
C ALA A 62 -27.89 6.34 -6.85
N GLN A 63 -27.67 5.40 -7.78
CA GLN A 63 -28.61 5.09 -8.85
C GLN A 63 -29.95 4.58 -8.29
N ALA A 64 -29.91 3.69 -7.28
CA ALA A 64 -31.12 3.18 -6.63
C ALA A 64 -31.92 4.27 -5.90
N MET A 65 -31.24 5.24 -5.29
CA MET A 65 -31.89 6.36 -4.58
C MET A 65 -32.47 7.41 -5.53
N THR A 66 -31.79 7.71 -6.63
CA THR A 66 -32.16 8.83 -7.52
C THR A 66 -32.94 8.39 -8.77
N GLY A 67 -32.89 7.10 -9.13
CA GLY A 67 -33.43 6.58 -10.39
C GLY A 67 -32.64 7.02 -11.63
N ILE A 68 -31.58 7.81 -11.47
CA ILE A 68 -30.77 8.33 -12.57
C ILE A 68 -29.66 7.33 -12.88
N LYS A 69 -29.55 6.90 -14.14
CA LYS A 69 -28.45 6.04 -14.59
C LYS A 69 -27.14 6.82 -14.59
N VAL A 70 -26.29 6.57 -13.60
CA VAL A 70 -24.91 7.10 -13.53
C VAL A 70 -24.00 6.24 -14.40
N GLU A 71 -23.27 6.82 -15.36
CA GLU A 71 -22.37 6.02 -16.20
C GLU A 71 -21.23 5.37 -15.40
N GLU A 72 -20.78 4.19 -15.85
CA GLU A 72 -19.67 3.51 -15.20
C GLU A 72 -18.33 4.12 -15.61
N GLU A 73 -17.57 4.58 -14.61
CA GLU A 73 -16.16 4.88 -14.85
C GLU A 73 -15.37 3.58 -15.05
N LYS A 74 -14.64 3.48 -16.17
CA LYS A 74 -13.73 2.36 -16.42
C LYS A 74 -12.69 2.29 -15.31
N ALA A 75 -12.50 1.10 -14.75
CA ALA A 75 -11.48 0.85 -13.75
C ALA A 75 -10.09 1.16 -14.35
N THR A 76 -9.48 2.25 -13.90
CA THR A 76 -8.15 2.67 -14.36
C THR A 76 -7.24 2.84 -13.16
N PHE A 77 -6.11 2.14 -13.20
CA PHE A 77 -5.07 2.28 -12.21
C PHE A 77 -3.95 3.14 -12.79
N LYS A 78 -3.68 4.29 -12.14
CA LYS A 78 -2.57 5.17 -12.49
C LYS A 78 -1.52 5.07 -11.38
N PRO A 79 -0.53 4.18 -11.45
CA PRO A 79 0.44 4.00 -10.38
C PRO A 79 1.14 5.31 -10.04
N SER A 80 1.10 5.69 -8.76
CA SER A 80 1.71 6.90 -8.24
C SER A 80 3.15 6.64 -7.80
N TYR A 81 3.98 7.69 -7.69
CA TYR A 81 5.34 7.55 -7.17
C TYR A 81 5.40 6.88 -5.78
N PRO A 82 4.54 7.23 -4.80
CA PRO A 82 4.44 6.51 -3.52
C PRO A 82 4.14 5.01 -3.66
N TYR A 83 3.33 4.63 -4.64
CA TYR A 83 3.04 3.21 -4.89
C TYR A 83 4.31 2.45 -5.28
N TYR A 84 5.11 3.00 -6.20
CA TYR A 84 6.39 2.40 -6.57
C TYR A 84 7.34 2.32 -5.38
N THR A 85 7.38 3.36 -4.53
CA THR A 85 8.18 3.35 -3.30
C THR A 85 7.77 2.22 -2.35
N ALA A 86 6.46 2.02 -2.13
CA ALA A 86 5.96 0.95 -1.28
C ALA A 86 6.27 -0.45 -1.85
N VAL A 87 6.17 -0.62 -3.17
CA VAL A 87 6.54 -1.88 -3.85
C VAL A 87 8.04 -2.15 -3.69
N ILE A 88 8.89 -1.15 -3.91
CA ILE A 88 10.35 -1.28 -3.71
C ILE A 88 10.67 -1.63 -2.26
N TYR A 89 10.05 -0.94 -1.30
CA TYR A 89 10.21 -1.24 0.12
C TYR A 89 9.81 -2.70 0.44
N THR A 90 8.73 -3.20 -0.14
CA THR A 90 8.28 -4.58 0.03
C THR A 90 9.28 -5.58 -0.53
N LEU A 91 9.83 -5.32 -1.73
CA LEU A 91 10.86 -6.16 -2.35
C LEU A 91 12.16 -6.17 -1.53
N VAL A 92 12.60 -5.01 -1.06
CA VAL A 92 13.78 -4.90 -0.19
C VAL A 92 13.54 -5.64 1.12
N SER A 93 12.36 -5.50 1.71
CA SER A 93 11.98 -6.22 2.95
C SER A 93 12.01 -7.73 2.75
N PHE A 94 11.49 -8.23 1.63
CA PHE A 94 11.52 -9.64 1.28
C PHE A 94 12.96 -10.18 1.19
N ILE A 95 13.85 -9.48 0.47
CA ILE A 95 15.27 -9.84 0.39
C ILE A 95 15.92 -9.78 1.77
N SER A 96 15.60 -8.76 2.56
CA SER A 96 16.20 -8.55 3.88
C SER A 96 15.84 -9.67 4.86
N ILE A 97 14.64 -10.25 4.76
CA ILE A 97 14.25 -11.44 5.54
C ILE A 97 15.19 -12.62 5.24
N PHE A 98 15.46 -12.91 3.96
CA PHE A 98 16.39 -14.00 3.60
C PHE A 98 17.80 -13.75 4.13
N VAL A 99 18.28 -12.51 4.06
CA VAL A 99 19.62 -12.16 4.57
C VAL A 99 19.67 -12.24 6.10
N TYR A 100 18.61 -11.81 6.79
CA TYR A 100 18.55 -11.84 8.25
C TYR A 100 18.48 -13.27 8.79
N TYR A 101 17.71 -14.15 8.14
CA TYR A 101 17.55 -15.54 8.53
C TYR A 101 18.53 -16.50 7.85
N LYS A 102 19.52 -16.00 7.10
CA LYS A 102 20.49 -16.83 6.37
C LYS A 102 21.22 -17.81 7.29
N ASP A 103 21.53 -17.38 8.51
CA ASP A 103 22.29 -18.16 9.50
C ASP A 103 21.45 -19.32 10.07
N TYR A 104 20.14 -19.34 9.82
CA TYR A 104 19.26 -20.45 10.18
C TYR A 104 19.20 -21.55 9.09
N PHE A 105 19.71 -21.24 7.89
CA PHE A 105 19.72 -22.15 6.74
C PHE A 105 21.10 -22.79 6.48
N ILE A 106 22.15 -22.31 7.14
CA ILE A 106 23.53 -22.82 7.07
C ILE A 106 23.88 -23.46 8.41
#